data_AF-X1MAM2-F1
#
_entry.id   AF-X1MAM2-F1
#
_cell.length_a   1.000
_cell.length_b   1.000
_cell.length_c   1.000
_cell.angle_alpha   90.00
_cell.angle_beta   90.00
_cell.angle_gamma   90.00
#
_symmetry.space_group_name_H-M   'P 1'
#
loop_
_entity.id
_entity.type
_entity.pdbx_description
1 polymer ?
#
loop_
_entity_poly.entity_id
_entity_poly.type
_entity_poly.pdbx_seq_one_letter_code
_entity_poly.pdbx_strand_id
1 'polypeptide(L)'
;FGVANGTARELKDIRNNVEHAEIKRKYGYIKWWYDSIKNSDGILVLNYDKNGIKNYIGGNTLIEIGFAHVNNKKVFLLNPIPKEAPYIDEIKAMVDVVLNRDLSKIG
;
A
#
# COMPACT_ATOMS: atom_id res chain seq x y z
N PHE A 1 14.36 16.99 -1.78
CA PHE A 1 13.15 16.32 -1.28
C PHE A 1 11.94 17.16 -1.65
N GLY A 2 11.34 16.88 -2.81
CA GLY A 2 10.13 17.55 -3.29
C GLY A 2 8.92 17.00 -2.56
N VAL A 3 8.70 17.50 -1.35
CA VAL A 3 7.43 17.34 -0.65
C VAL A 3 6.33 17.86 -1.58
N ALA A 4 5.30 17.04 -1.78
CA ALA A 4 3.99 17.55 -2.16
C ALA A 4 3.72 18.73 -1.21
N ASN A 5 3.67 19.95 -1.75
CA ASN A 5 3.49 21.19 -1.00
C ASN A 5 2.07 21.32 -0.44
N GLY A 6 1.56 20.27 0.19
CA GLY A 6 0.43 20.30 1.08
C GLY A 6 0.96 20.42 2.50
N THR A 7 1.10 21.65 2.97
CA THR A 7 1.58 21.94 4.33
C THR A 7 0.76 21.19 5.38
N ALA A 8 1.33 21.00 6.58
CA ALA A 8 0.68 20.37 7.74
C ALA A 8 -0.72 20.93 8.10
N ARG A 9 -1.10 22.07 7.51
CA ARG A 9 -2.43 22.69 7.55
C ARG A 9 -3.48 21.90 6.76
N GLU A 10 -3.14 21.35 5.59
CA GLU A 10 -4.05 20.56 4.74
C GLU A 10 -4.31 19.16 5.33
N LEU A 11 -3.32 18.58 6.03
CA LEU A 11 -3.51 17.35 6.81
C LEU A 11 -4.56 17.52 7.93
N LYS A 12 -4.79 18.76 8.39
CA LYS A 12 -5.80 19.10 9.38
C LYS A 12 -7.22 19.11 8.79
N ASP A 13 -7.36 19.51 7.53
CA ASP A 13 -8.64 19.55 6.80
C ASP A 13 -9.13 18.17 6.35
N ILE A 14 -8.19 17.24 6.09
CA ILE A 14 -8.48 15.80 5.86
C ILE A 14 -9.23 15.16 7.04
N ARG A 15 -9.08 15.71 8.25
CA ARG A 15 -9.73 15.22 9.47
C ARG A 15 -11.21 15.64 9.59
N ASN A 16 -11.67 16.58 8.75
CA ASN A 16 -12.96 17.26 8.88
C ASN A 16 -13.95 16.98 7.74
N ASN A 17 -13.93 15.79 7.13
CA ASN A 17 -14.88 15.39 6.05
C ASN A 17 -14.81 16.22 4.75
N VAL A 18 -13.68 16.85 4.42
CA VAL A 18 -13.47 17.39 3.07
C VAL A 18 -13.06 16.24 2.14
N GLU A 19 -13.79 16.07 1.04
CA GLU A 19 -13.81 14.86 0.20
C GLU A 19 -12.42 14.28 -0.12
N HIS A 20 -12.13 13.11 0.47
CA HIS A 20 -10.85 12.40 0.29
C HIS A 20 -10.50 12.13 -1.18
N ALA A 21 -11.49 11.97 -2.06
CA ALA A 21 -11.27 11.70 -3.48
C ALA A 21 -10.80 12.94 -4.24
N GLU A 22 -11.41 14.10 -4.00
CA GLU A 22 -11.06 15.36 -4.66
C GLU A 22 -9.64 15.80 -4.29
N ILE A 23 -9.27 15.69 -3.01
CA ILE A 23 -7.92 15.99 -2.53
C ILE A 23 -6.91 15.03 -3.18
N LYS A 24 -7.16 13.71 -3.16
CA LYS A 24 -6.29 12.72 -3.81
C LYS A 24 -6.08 13.03 -5.29
N ARG A 25 -7.13 13.47 -5.99
CA ARG A 25 -7.06 13.87 -7.41
C ARG A 25 -6.26 15.16 -7.58
N LYS A 26 -6.61 16.21 -6.83
CA LYS A 26 -5.98 17.53 -6.91
C LYS A 26 -4.47 17.47 -6.69
N TYR A 27 -4.03 16.68 -5.71
CA TYR A 27 -2.60 16.54 -5.38
C TYR A 27 -1.96 15.29 -6.00
N GLY A 28 -2.68 14.53 -6.82
CA GLY A 28 -2.14 13.40 -7.56
C GLY A 28 -1.58 12.28 -6.68
N TYR A 29 -2.17 12.01 -5.51
CA TYR A 29 -1.60 11.06 -4.53
C TYR A 29 -1.41 9.66 -5.08
N ILE A 30 -2.35 9.15 -5.88
CA ILE A 30 -2.22 7.83 -6.51
C ILE A 30 -1.01 7.78 -7.44
N LYS A 31 -0.79 8.84 -8.22
CA LYS A 31 0.37 8.96 -9.12
C LYS A 31 1.67 9.03 -8.31
N TRP A 32 1.69 9.78 -7.21
CA TRP A 32 2.85 9.89 -6.35
C TRP A 32 3.25 8.53 -5.73
N TRP A 33 2.29 7.75 -5.24
CA TRP A 33 2.56 6.40 -4.74
C TRP A 33 3.02 5.45 -5.85
N TYR A 34 2.38 5.51 -7.02
CA TYR A 34 2.81 4.75 -8.20
C TYR A 34 4.27 5.05 -8.58
N ASP A 35 4.64 6.34 -8.69
CA ASP A 35 6.00 6.74 -9.05
C ASP A 35 7.00 6.31 -7.97
N SER A 36 6.64 6.36 -6.69
CA SER A 36 7.48 5.90 -5.59
C SER A 36 7.75 4.40 -5.65
N ILE A 37 6.70 3.60 -5.88
CA ILE A 37 6.81 2.13 -6.02
C ILE A 37 7.60 1.77 -7.27
N LYS A 38 7.30 2.40 -8.40
CA LYS A 38 7.98 2.18 -9.67
C LYS A 38 9.48 2.47 -9.60
N ASN A 39 9.89 3.47 -8.82
CA ASN A 39 11.30 3.83 -8.67
C ASN A 39 12.01 3.08 -7.53
N SER A 40 11.33 2.19 -6.82
CA SER A 40 11.91 1.32 -5.78
C SER A 40 12.42 -0.01 -6.33
N ASP A 41 13.15 -0.76 -5.51
CA ASP A 41 13.56 -2.14 -5.81
C ASP A 41 12.43 -3.16 -5.53
N GLY A 42 11.51 -2.82 -4.62
CA GLY A 42 10.44 -3.69 -4.15
C GLY A 42 9.65 -3.05 -3.01
N ILE A 43 8.57 -3.70 -2.59
CA ILE A 43 7.73 -3.25 -1.48
C ILE A 43 7.61 -4.31 -0.40
N LEU A 44 7.60 -3.87 0.86
CA LEU A 44 7.21 -4.68 2.01
C LEU A 44 5.89 -4.15 2.57
N VAL A 45 4.86 -4.98 2.49
CA VAL A 45 3.53 -4.67 3.03
C VAL A 45 3.46 -5.11 4.49
N LEU A 46 3.26 -4.14 5.38
CA LEU A 46 3.09 -4.34 6.82
C LEU A 46 1.62 -4.63 7.13
N ASN A 47 1.13 -5.80 6.70
CA ASN A 47 -0.25 -6.25 6.88
C ASN A 47 -0.52 -6.68 8.34
N TYR A 48 -0.55 -5.71 9.26
CA TYR A 48 -0.95 -5.93 10.66
C TYR A 48 -2.46 -6.11 10.78
N ASP A 49 -2.90 -6.63 11.94
CA ASP A 49 -4.30 -6.69 12.29
C ASP A 49 -4.92 -5.29 12.36
N LYS A 50 -6.10 -5.12 11.77
CA LYS A 50 -6.80 -3.83 11.77
C LYS A 50 -8.30 -4.06 11.58
N ASN A 51 -9.13 -3.23 12.22
CA ASN A 51 -10.59 -3.30 12.14
C ASN A 51 -11.17 -4.69 12.50
N GLY A 52 -10.52 -5.40 13.43
CA GLY A 52 -10.90 -6.77 13.81
C GLY A 52 -10.51 -7.86 12.80
N ILE A 53 -9.91 -7.49 11.67
CA ILE A 53 -9.49 -8.44 10.62
C ILE A 53 -8.01 -8.78 10.81
N LYS A 54 -7.69 -10.07 10.83
CA LYS A 54 -6.31 -10.57 10.92
C LYS A 54 -5.55 -10.34 9.63
N ASN A 55 -4.29 -9.93 9.76
CA ASN A 55 -3.38 -9.66 8.63
C ASN A 55 -3.97 -8.75 7.55
N TYR A 56 -4.66 -7.69 7.99
CA TYR A 56 -5.51 -6.86 7.13
C TYR A 56 -4.73 -6.21 5.98
N ILE A 57 -5.32 -6.30 4.78
CA ILE A 57 -4.93 -5.54 3.60
C ILE A 57 -6.18 -4.75 3.19
N GLY A 58 -6.03 -3.43 3.02
CA GLY A 58 -7.13 -2.56 2.60
C GLY A 58 -7.06 -2.20 1.12
N GLY A 59 -8.10 -1.55 0.60
CA GLY A 59 -8.21 -1.23 -0.83
C GLY A 59 -7.05 -0.39 -1.40
N ASN A 60 -6.53 0.60 -0.65
CA ASN A 60 -5.35 1.35 -1.12
C ASN A 60 -4.13 0.45 -1.26
N THR A 61 -3.87 -0.40 -0.25
CA THR A 61 -2.73 -1.31 -0.25
C THR A 61 -2.84 -2.36 -1.35
N LEU A 62 -4.06 -2.84 -1.65
CA LEU A 62 -4.29 -3.73 -2.80
C LEU A 62 -3.88 -3.06 -4.12
N ILE A 63 -4.23 -1.77 -4.31
CA ILE A 63 -3.83 -1.00 -5.49
C ILE A 63 -2.30 -0.85 -5.55
N GLU A 64 -1.64 -0.56 -4.43
CA GLU A 64 -0.18 -0.43 -4.34
C GLU A 64 0.54 -1.76 -4.64
N ILE A 65 0.01 -2.89 -4.17
CA ILE A 65 0.48 -4.24 -4.54
C ILE A 65 0.35 -4.43 -6.05
N GLY A 66 -0.78 -4.05 -6.64
CA GLY A 66 -0.98 -4.07 -8.09
C GLY A 66 0.04 -3.24 -8.85
N PHE A 67 0.35 -2.03 -8.38
CA PHE A 67 1.38 -1.18 -8.98
C PHE A 67 2.76 -1.83 -8.93
N ALA A 68 3.12 -2.45 -7.82
CA ALA A 68 4.38 -3.17 -7.70
C ALA A 68 4.44 -4.32 -8.71
N HIS A 69 3.40 -5.16 -8.74
CA HIS A 69 3.32 -6.32 -9.64
C HIS A 69 3.48 -5.94 -11.12
N VAL A 70 2.69 -4.97 -11.63
CA VAL A 70 2.74 -4.59 -13.05
C VAL A 70 4.05 -3.91 -13.46
N ASN A 71 4.81 -3.37 -12.50
CA ASN A 71 6.13 -2.79 -12.74
C ASN A 71 7.27 -3.78 -12.42
N ASN A 72 6.98 -5.08 -12.27
CA ASN A 72 7.95 -6.13 -11.96
C ASN A 72 8.75 -5.86 -10.67
N LYS A 73 8.11 -5.25 -9.66
CA LYS A 73 8.70 -5.01 -8.35
C LYS A 73 8.41 -6.18 -7.43
N LYS A 74 9.40 -6.61 -6.65
CA LYS A 74 9.20 -7.67 -5.66
C LYS A 74 8.19 -7.23 -4.60
N VAL A 75 7.22 -8.07 -4.32
CA VAL A 75 6.18 -7.84 -3.32
C VAL A 75 6.36 -8.81 -2.16
N PHE A 76 6.67 -8.25 -0.99
CA PHE A 76 6.79 -8.98 0.26
C PHE A 76 5.59 -8.69 1.18
N LEU A 77 5.06 -9.71 1.83
CA LEU A 77 4.15 -9.54 2.98
C LEU A 77 4.87 -9.86 4.28
N LEU A 78 4.69 -9.03 5.29
CA LEU A 78 5.25 -9.27 6.62
C LEU A 78 4.58 -10.48 7.30
N ASN A 79 3.25 -10.53 7.29
CA ASN A 79 2.43 -11.58 7.88
C ASN A 79 1.71 -12.39 6.78
N PRO A 80 1.14 -13.57 7.09
CA PRO A 80 0.39 -14.37 6.12
C PRO A 80 -0.71 -13.61 5.39
N ILE A 81 -1.07 -14.07 4.19
CA ILE A 81 -2.18 -13.52 3.41
C ILE A 81 -3.48 -13.55 4.25
N PRO A 82 -4.28 -12.47 4.27
CA PRO A 82 -5.56 -12.45 4.97
C PRO A 82 -6.51 -13.51 4.39
N LYS A 83 -7.15 -14.31 5.27
CA LYS A 83 -8.05 -15.40 4.84
C LYS A 83 -9.44 -14.91 4.42
N GLU A 84 -9.86 -13.76 4.93
CA GLU A 84 -11.24 -13.27 4.84
C GLU A 84 -11.39 -12.12 3.83
N ALA A 85 -10.34 -11.78 3.09
CA ALA A 85 -10.40 -10.74 2.07
C ALA A 85 -11.15 -11.25 0.82
N PRO A 86 -12.12 -10.50 0.26
CA PRO A 86 -12.86 -10.92 -0.93
C PRO A 86 -12.02 -10.95 -2.22
N TYR A 87 -10.79 -10.44 -2.17
CA TYR A 87 -9.83 -10.33 -3.28
C TYR A 87 -8.53 -11.10 -2.97
N ILE A 88 -8.66 -12.24 -2.26
CA ILE A 88 -7.52 -13.04 -1.83
C ILE A 88 -6.73 -13.61 -3.01
N ASP A 89 -7.40 -13.96 -4.10
CA ASP A 89 -6.77 -14.59 -5.25
C ASP A 89 -5.93 -13.57 -6.06
N GLU A 90 -6.38 -12.32 -6.13
CA GLU A 90 -5.57 -11.21 -6.66
C GLU A 90 -4.31 -11.01 -5.81
N ILE A 91 -4.42 -11.03 -4.47
CA ILE A 91 -3.24 -10.92 -3.60
C ILE A 91 -2.27 -12.08 -3.85
N LYS A 92 -2.76 -13.32 -3.93
CA LYS A 92 -1.90 -14.49 -4.21
C LYS A 92 -1.23 -14.42 -5.58
N ALA A 93 -1.89 -13.86 -6.58
CA ALA A 93 -1.33 -13.70 -7.92
C ALA A 93 -0.21 -12.66 -7.99
N MET A 94 -0.23 -11.67 -7.07
CA MET A 94 0.68 -10.52 -7.10
C MET A 94 1.79 -10.55 -6.04
N VAL A 95 1.65 -11.33 -4.97
CA VAL A 95 2.64 -11.44 -3.89
C VAL A 95 3.68 -12.51 -4.21
N ASP A 96 4.97 -12.15 -4.12
CA ASP A 96 6.07 -13.07 -4.35
C ASP A 96 6.46 -13.86 -3.10
N VAL A 97 6.53 -13.19 -1.95
CA VAL A 97 7.08 -13.79 -0.72
C VAL A 97 6.30 -13.36 0.52
N VAL A 98 5.91 -14.35 1.34
CA VAL A 98 5.40 -14.14 2.69
C VAL A 98 6.53 -14.40 3.69
N LEU A 99 6.98 -13.34 4.37
CA LEU A 99 8.16 -13.38 5.22
C LEU A 99 7.93 -14.14 6.53
N ASN A 100 6.70 -14.12 7.05
CA ASN A 100 6.38 -14.56 8.41
C ASN A 100 7.28 -13.87 9.45
N ARG A 101 7.44 -12.55 9.31
CA ARG A 101 8.26 -11.66 10.15
C ARG A 101 9.77 -11.91 10.12
N ASP A 102 10.24 -12.82 9.28
CA ASP A 102 11.67 -13.03 9.08
C ASP A 102 12.19 -12.12 7.96
N LEU A 103 12.77 -10.98 8.35
CA LEU A 103 13.32 -10.00 7.41
C LEU A 103 14.61 -10.48 6.73
N SER A 104 15.28 -11.53 7.24
CA SER A 104 16.49 -12.08 6.60
C SER A 104 16.22 -12.71 5.23
N LYS A 105 14.93 -12.94 4.91
CA LYS A 105 14.48 -13.41 3.59
C LYS A 105 14.35 -12.29 2.56
N ILE A 106 14.58 -11.04 2.96
CA ILE A 106 14.80 -9.92 2.05
C ILE A 106 16.29 -9.95 1.72
N GLY A 107 16.59 -10.28 0.46
CA GLY A 107 17.97 -10.39 -0.04
C GLY A 107 18.72 -9.07 -0.06
#